data_AF-A0A164QBM9-F1
#
_entry.id   AF-A0A164QBM9-F1
#
_cell.length_a   1.000
_cell.length_b   1.000
_cell.length_c   1.000
_cell.angle_alpha   90.00
_cell.angle_beta   90.00
_cell.angle_gamma   90.00
#
_symmetry.space_group_name_H-M   'P 1'
#
loop_
_entity.id
_entity.type
_entity.pdbx_description
1 polymer ?
#
loop_
_entity_poly.entity_id
_entity_poly.type
_entity_poly.pdbx_seq_one_letter_code
_entity_poly.pdbx_strand_id
1 'polypeptide(L)'
;MKIPGKGMGAVATRDIKQGELILRENPLFTLPLKIDGDPEELVLAALSILSFNARSQFINLSHHSHSKYDPNTDDELGIDGPTALSILQTNAISARPGNLGIFPQIARLNHGCGGAFNAVYNFRPPIPKPEAETSTDEEQEPEDVGFMVLHALKPIPANTELLTTYFTSRLPRSQRRDYLLQHYHFACDCALCSLPEAEVKESDARMEEIEELRKKLGLWATEGEGGIEGDEAIRVINKYWAVSEAEAYWSERGQMASDAAHVAAAHSDRLATTAWAGLASIWYGYELGADSDPAQAMGYFAYNPEGHFAWGTRKELTVGSPSPWILAGL
;
A
#
# COMPACT_ATOMS: atom_id res chain seq x y z
N MET A 1 14.20 14.53 -7.06
CA MET A 1 14.51 15.77 -7.80
C MET A 1 13.43 16.81 -7.55
N LYS A 2 13.68 18.10 -7.80
CA LYS A 2 12.64 19.15 -7.65
C LYS A 2 11.63 19.04 -8.80
N ILE A 3 10.35 18.95 -8.47
CA ILE A 3 9.23 18.92 -9.40
C ILE A 3 8.50 20.28 -9.33
N PRO A 4 8.31 20.98 -10.45
CA PRO A 4 7.60 22.27 -10.46
C PRO A 4 6.23 22.16 -9.76
N GLY A 5 5.98 23.03 -8.79
CA GLY A 5 4.71 23.05 -8.03
C GLY A 5 4.52 21.94 -6.99
N LYS A 6 5.37 20.90 -6.96
CA LYS A 6 5.20 19.71 -6.09
C LYS A 6 6.37 19.45 -5.14
N GLY A 7 7.31 20.38 -5.01
CA GLY A 7 8.45 20.21 -4.13
C GLY A 7 9.43 19.16 -4.65
N MET A 8 9.74 18.14 -3.85
CA MET A 8 10.65 17.06 -4.23
C MET A 8 9.85 15.82 -4.63
N GLY A 9 10.23 15.18 -5.73
CA GLY A 9 9.60 13.95 -6.23
C GLY A 9 10.63 12.91 -6.69
N ALA A 10 10.17 11.68 -6.89
CA ALA A 10 10.96 10.61 -7.51
C ALA A 10 10.55 10.44 -8.98
N VAL A 11 11.52 10.23 -9.87
CA VAL A 11 11.30 10.12 -11.32
C VAL A 11 12.07 8.92 -11.84
N ALA A 12 11.43 8.12 -12.70
CA ALA A 12 12.07 6.98 -13.34
C ALA A 12 13.20 7.44 -14.27
N THR A 13 14.39 6.89 -14.13
CA THR A 13 15.55 7.21 -15.00
C THR A 13 15.62 6.33 -16.25
N ARG A 14 14.78 5.29 -16.30
CA ARG A 14 14.61 4.33 -17.40
C ARG A 14 13.19 3.80 -17.39
N ASP A 15 12.84 3.02 -18.40
CA ASP A 15 11.61 2.25 -18.39
C ASP A 15 11.67 1.19 -17.27
N ILE A 16 10.58 1.09 -16.52
CA ILE A 16 10.37 0.14 -15.42
C ILE A 16 9.18 -0.74 -15.78
N LYS A 17 9.35 -2.06 -15.65
CA LYS A 17 8.29 -3.02 -15.97
C LYS A 17 7.30 -3.12 -14.81
N GLN A 18 6.07 -3.51 -15.13
CA GLN A 18 5.09 -3.88 -14.10
C GLN A 18 5.65 -5.00 -13.20
N GLY A 19 5.42 -4.86 -11.89
CA GLY A 19 5.91 -5.75 -10.84
C GLY A 19 7.39 -5.66 -10.53
N GLU A 20 8.13 -4.77 -11.19
CA GLU A 20 9.55 -4.61 -10.92
C GLU A 20 9.78 -3.98 -9.55
N LEU A 21 10.71 -4.54 -8.77
CA LEU A 21 11.19 -3.93 -7.52
C LEU A 21 12.01 -2.67 -7.85
N ILE A 22 11.47 -1.51 -7.48
CA ILE A 22 12.08 -0.20 -7.73
C ILE A 22 13.09 0.14 -6.64
N LEU A 23 12.71 -0.05 -5.37
CA LEU A 23 13.49 0.37 -4.21
C LEU A 23 13.26 -0.60 -3.05
N ARG A 24 14.35 -0.89 -2.33
CA ARG A 24 14.34 -1.47 -0.98
C ARG A 24 14.97 -0.46 -0.03
N GLU A 25 14.30 -0.12 1.06
CA GLU A 25 14.76 0.89 2.01
C GLU A 25 14.57 0.42 3.45
N ASN A 26 15.65 0.43 4.23
CA ASN A 26 15.59 0.25 5.68
C ASN A 26 15.08 1.54 6.33
N PRO A 27 14.30 1.46 7.42
CA PRO A 27 13.87 2.66 8.13
C PRO A 27 15.08 3.39 8.72
N LEU A 28 15.05 4.72 8.78
CA LEU A 28 15.97 5.47 9.64
C LEU A 28 15.76 5.09 11.11
N PHE A 29 14.49 5.00 11.49
CA PHE A 29 14.04 4.51 12.79
C PHE A 29 12.54 4.15 12.71
N THR A 30 12.06 3.41 13.69
CA THR A 30 10.64 3.12 13.89
C THR A 30 10.18 3.59 15.26
N LEU A 31 8.95 4.08 15.36
CA LEU A 31 8.32 4.51 16.61
C LEU A 31 6.98 3.80 16.81
N PRO A 32 6.58 3.52 18.07
CA PRO A 32 5.24 3.02 18.35
C PRO A 32 4.19 4.09 18.01
N LEU A 33 3.04 3.66 17.48
CA LEU A 33 1.93 4.53 17.12
C LEU A 33 1.20 5.08 18.37
N LYS A 34 1.18 4.28 19.43
CA LYS A 34 0.64 4.66 20.74
C LYS A 34 1.80 4.92 21.67
N ILE A 35 1.84 6.12 22.22
CA ILE A 35 2.88 6.56 23.14
C ILE A 35 2.24 7.04 24.43
N ASP A 36 2.94 6.81 25.53
CA ASP A 36 2.68 7.47 26.80
C ASP A 36 3.76 8.55 26.95
N GLY A 37 3.39 9.83 26.79
CA GLY A 37 4.33 10.95 26.92
C GLY A 37 4.32 11.92 25.75
N ASP A 38 5.36 12.74 25.66
CA ASP A 38 5.50 13.79 24.65
C ASP A 38 6.01 13.21 23.32
N PRO A 39 5.24 13.32 22.21
CA PRO A 39 5.69 12.89 20.90
C PRO A 39 6.93 13.64 20.40
N GLU A 40 7.15 14.91 20.79
CA GLU A 40 8.32 15.68 20.38
C GLU A 40 9.60 15.10 20.99
N GLU A 41 9.59 14.85 22.29
CA GLU A 41 10.73 14.23 23.00
C GLU A 41 11.07 12.85 22.43
N LEU A 42 10.07 12.05 22.08
CA LEU A 42 10.28 10.74 21.48
C LEU A 42 10.99 10.81 20.13
N VAL A 43 10.60 11.76 19.27
CA VAL A 43 11.26 11.94 17.96
C VAL A 43 12.68 12.46 18.15
N LEU A 44 12.90 13.45 19.03
CA LEU A 44 14.23 13.97 19.31
C LEU A 44 15.16 12.89 19.89
N ALA A 45 14.64 12.03 20.78
CA ALA A 45 15.39 10.90 21.30
C ALA A 45 15.80 9.93 20.18
N ALA A 46 14.89 9.60 19.26
CA ALA A 46 15.23 8.78 18.09
C ALA A 46 16.27 9.43 17.17
N LEU A 47 16.23 10.76 16.97
CA LEU A 47 17.21 11.49 16.17
C LEU A 47 18.60 11.58 16.83
N SER A 48 18.66 11.55 18.16
CA SER A 48 19.90 11.69 18.92
C SER A 48 20.89 10.54 18.69
N ILE A 49 20.36 9.34 18.44
CA ILE A 49 21.16 8.13 18.19
C ILE A 49 21.54 7.95 16.71
N LEU A 50 20.99 8.76 15.80
CA LEU A 50 21.30 8.68 14.38
C LEU A 50 22.66 9.29 14.06
N SER A 51 23.33 8.74 13.03
CA SER A 51 24.48 9.40 12.41
C SER A 51 24.08 10.78 11.85
N PHE A 52 25.06 11.67 11.72
CA PHE A 52 24.86 12.99 11.10
C PHE A 52 24.19 12.91 9.72
N ASN A 53 24.57 11.92 8.90
CA ASN A 53 23.99 11.73 7.57
C ASN A 53 22.51 11.32 7.66
N ALA A 54 22.19 10.32 8.49
CA ALA A 54 20.81 9.87 8.70
C ALA A 54 19.91 10.99 9.25
N ARG A 55 20.42 11.78 10.22
CA ARG A 55 19.72 12.95 10.74
C ARG A 55 19.49 14.02 9.67
N SER A 56 20.50 14.29 8.84
CA SER A 56 20.38 15.22 7.71
C SER A 56 19.35 14.76 6.68
N GLN A 57 19.23 13.45 6.43
CA GLN A 57 18.19 12.91 5.55
C GLN A 57 16.78 13.15 6.11
N PHE A 58 16.59 12.96 7.43
CA PHE A 58 15.33 13.26 8.11
C PHE A 58 14.98 14.75 8.03
N ILE A 59 15.91 15.64 8.41
CA ILE A 59 15.69 17.09 8.43
C ILE A 59 15.34 17.63 7.02
N ASN A 60 15.85 16.99 5.97
CA ASN A 60 15.60 17.37 4.58
C ASN A 60 14.25 16.85 4.00
N LEU A 61 13.40 16.24 4.83
CA LEU A 61 12.05 15.86 4.44
C LEU A 61 11.10 17.06 4.51
N SER A 62 10.01 16.99 3.74
CA SER A 62 9.01 18.06 3.72
C SER A 62 8.26 18.14 5.04
N HIS A 63 7.89 19.34 5.46
CA HIS A 63 7.01 19.56 6.61
C HIS A 63 6.22 20.85 6.42
N HIS A 64 5.16 21.02 7.22
CA HIS A 64 4.34 22.23 7.22
C HIS A 64 4.49 23.08 8.49
N SER A 65 5.50 22.77 9.33
CA SER A 65 5.82 23.59 10.50
C SER A 65 6.09 25.05 10.11
N HIS A 66 5.36 25.96 10.75
CA HIS A 66 5.63 27.39 10.76
C HIS A 66 6.58 27.79 11.90
N SER A 67 7.38 26.84 12.43
CA SER A 67 8.33 27.14 13.50
C SER A 67 9.24 28.28 13.08
N LYS A 68 9.48 29.20 14.01
CA LYS A 68 10.49 30.27 13.88
C LYS A 68 11.87 29.73 14.24
N TYR A 69 12.14 28.46 13.95
CA TYR A 69 13.42 27.83 14.24
C TYR A 69 14.53 28.67 13.60
N ASP A 70 15.36 29.27 14.44
CA ASP A 70 16.53 30.02 14.00
C ASP A 70 17.67 29.02 13.83
N PRO A 71 18.18 28.78 12.61
CA PRO A 71 19.28 27.85 12.39
C PRO A 71 20.58 28.26 13.12
N ASN A 72 20.63 29.42 13.78
CA ASN A 72 21.72 29.84 14.67
C ASN A 72 21.49 29.48 16.14
N THR A 73 20.37 28.87 16.52
CA THR A 73 20.24 28.28 17.86
C THR A 73 21.15 27.05 17.95
N ASP A 74 21.99 27.02 18.98
CA ASP A 74 22.97 25.97 19.27
C ASP A 74 22.28 24.68 19.76
N ASP A 75 21.49 24.05 18.88
CA ASP A 75 20.86 22.75 19.13
C ASP A 75 21.74 21.64 18.54
N GLU A 76 22.19 20.71 19.38
CA GLU A 76 23.03 19.57 18.99
C GLU A 76 22.38 18.69 17.89
N LEU A 77 21.04 18.71 17.79
CA LEU A 77 20.29 17.97 16.77
C LEU A 77 20.05 18.78 15.49
N GLY A 78 20.22 20.11 15.52
CA GLY A 78 19.97 20.99 14.38
C GLY A 78 18.50 21.09 13.96
N ILE A 79 17.57 20.73 14.86
CA ILE A 79 16.12 20.79 14.65
C ILE A 79 15.38 20.81 16.00
N ASP A 80 14.35 21.65 16.12
CA ASP A 80 13.48 21.67 17.31
C ASP A 80 12.42 20.55 17.32
N GLY A 81 11.86 20.28 18.49
CA GLY A 81 10.80 19.28 18.70
C GLY A 81 9.57 19.47 17.78
N PRO A 82 8.98 20.68 17.68
CA PRO A 82 7.81 20.91 16.84
C PRO A 82 8.06 20.65 15.35
N THR A 83 9.24 21.03 14.83
CA THR A 83 9.61 20.78 13.43
C THR A 83 9.89 19.30 13.22
N ALA A 84 10.58 18.63 14.15
CA ALA A 84 10.82 17.19 14.08
C ALA A 84 9.50 16.40 14.07
N LEU A 85 8.54 16.76 14.92
CA LEU A 85 7.21 16.16 14.93
C LEU A 85 6.44 16.43 13.64
N SER A 86 6.52 17.65 13.08
CA SER A 86 5.87 17.97 11.80
C SER A 86 6.44 17.17 10.63
N ILE A 87 7.76 16.94 10.61
CA ILE A 87 8.41 16.03 9.64
C ILE A 87 7.88 14.61 9.83
N LEU A 88 7.81 14.12 11.07
CA LEU A 88 7.28 12.78 11.35
C LEU A 88 5.84 12.65 10.82
N GLN A 89 4.95 13.59 11.17
CA GLN A 89 3.53 13.53 10.82
C GLN A 89 3.27 13.50 9.30
N THR A 90 4.14 14.13 8.51
CA THR A 90 3.96 14.26 7.06
C THR A 90 4.66 13.17 6.26
N ASN A 91 5.62 12.45 6.84
CA ASN A 91 6.45 11.48 6.12
C ASN A 91 6.47 10.07 6.75
N ALA A 92 5.95 9.90 7.96
CA ALA A 92 5.92 8.59 8.61
C ALA A 92 4.94 7.65 7.90
N ILE A 93 5.37 6.41 7.71
CA ILE A 93 4.61 5.36 7.07
C ILE A 93 4.36 4.25 8.09
N SER A 94 3.18 3.65 8.07
CA SER A 94 2.90 2.46 8.88
C SER A 94 3.86 1.34 8.48
N ALA A 95 4.80 1.00 9.36
CA ALA A 95 5.77 -0.05 9.15
C ALA A 95 5.14 -1.40 9.47
N ARG A 96 4.65 -1.59 10.70
CA ARG A 96 3.99 -2.82 11.15
C ARG A 96 2.79 -2.45 12.02
N PRO A 97 1.87 -3.37 12.34
CA PRO A 97 0.77 -3.08 13.24
C PRO A 97 1.26 -2.35 14.51
N GLY A 98 0.73 -1.16 14.74
CA GLY A 98 1.07 -0.32 15.89
C GLY A 98 2.43 0.39 15.83
N ASN A 99 3.13 0.44 14.69
CA ASN A 99 4.39 1.18 14.55
C ASN A 99 4.46 1.99 13.26
N LEU A 100 5.06 3.17 13.36
CA LEU A 100 5.43 4.05 12.27
C LEU A 100 6.93 3.92 11.96
N GLY A 101 7.33 4.21 10.74
CA GLY A 101 8.73 4.29 10.34
C GLY A 101 9.00 5.45 9.39
N ILE A 102 10.23 5.95 9.39
CA ILE A 102 10.70 6.95 8.45
C ILE A 102 11.57 6.30 7.38
N PHE A 103 11.17 6.48 6.13
CA PHE A 103 11.81 5.94 4.93
C PHE A 103 12.09 7.10 3.96
N PRO A 104 13.23 7.79 4.07
CA PRO A 104 13.44 9.09 3.42
C PRO A 104 13.32 9.07 1.90
N GLN A 105 13.67 7.96 1.24
CA GLN A 105 13.54 7.82 -0.20
C GLN A 105 12.10 7.51 -0.61
N ILE A 106 11.41 6.63 0.12
CA ILE A 106 9.97 6.36 -0.10
C ILE A 106 9.14 7.63 0.16
N ALA A 107 9.51 8.44 1.15
CA ALA A 107 8.87 9.74 1.45
C ALA A 107 9.03 10.78 0.32
N ARG A 108 9.87 10.53 -0.70
CA ARG A 108 9.93 11.36 -1.91
C ARG A 108 8.88 11.01 -2.96
N LEU A 109 8.10 9.95 -2.76
CA LEU A 109 7.01 9.62 -3.67
C LEU A 109 5.87 10.62 -3.46
N ASN A 110 5.53 11.34 -4.52
CA ASN A 110 4.37 12.22 -4.51
C ASN A 110 3.06 11.42 -4.61
N HIS A 111 1.96 12.07 -4.25
CA HIS A 111 0.64 11.46 -4.27
C HIS A 111 0.04 11.37 -5.68
N GLY A 112 -0.55 10.23 -6.02
CA GLY A 112 -1.52 10.07 -7.11
C GLY A 112 -2.83 9.45 -6.61
N CYS A 113 -3.97 9.99 -7.03
CA CYS A 113 -5.29 9.41 -6.72
C CYS A 113 -5.66 8.31 -7.71
N GLY A 114 -6.35 7.25 -7.25
CA GLY A 114 -7.03 6.29 -8.11
C GLY A 114 -6.14 5.75 -9.24
N GLY A 115 -6.56 5.90 -10.48
CA GLY A 115 -5.76 5.45 -11.63
C GLY A 115 -4.43 6.19 -11.87
N ALA A 116 -4.14 7.27 -11.16
CA ALA A 116 -2.95 8.09 -11.39
C ALA A 116 -1.66 7.55 -10.72
N PHE A 117 -1.76 6.81 -9.61
CA PHE A 117 -0.55 6.25 -9.00
C PHE A 117 -0.06 5.01 -9.76
N ASN A 118 1.25 4.80 -9.73
CA ASN A 118 1.94 3.81 -10.55
C ASN A 118 2.91 2.94 -9.75
N ALA A 119 3.15 3.24 -8.48
CA ALA A 119 3.96 2.45 -7.58
C ALA A 119 3.25 2.25 -6.24
N VAL A 120 3.50 1.11 -5.61
CA VAL A 120 2.96 0.77 -4.29
C VAL A 120 4.10 0.27 -3.41
N TYR A 121 4.09 0.68 -2.15
CA TYR A 121 5.05 0.21 -1.17
C TYR A 121 4.39 -0.74 -0.18
N ASN A 122 5.18 -1.68 0.32
CA ASN A 122 4.77 -2.58 1.38
C ASN A 122 5.95 -2.86 2.31
N PHE A 123 5.66 -2.93 3.59
CA PHE A 123 6.67 -3.24 4.59
C PHE A 123 6.89 -4.75 4.66
N ARG A 124 8.16 -5.15 4.73
CA ARG A 124 8.61 -6.50 5.03
C ARG A 124 8.98 -6.55 6.51
N PRO A 125 8.22 -7.29 7.34
CA PRO A 125 8.62 -7.49 8.71
C PRO A 125 9.95 -8.26 8.76
N PRO A 126 10.70 -8.13 9.85
CA PRO A 126 11.90 -8.93 10.06
C PRO A 126 11.57 -10.42 9.98
N ILE A 127 12.51 -11.20 9.44
CA ILE A 127 12.35 -12.66 9.40
C ILE A 127 12.53 -13.15 10.84
N PRO A 128 11.55 -13.85 11.43
CA PRO A 128 11.74 -14.44 12.75
C PRO A 128 12.97 -15.35 12.70
N LYS A 129 14.03 -15.01 13.45
CA LYS A 129 15.14 -15.94 13.64
C LYS A 129 14.54 -17.18 14.33
N PRO A 130 14.80 -18.41 13.84
CA PRO A 130 14.46 -19.62 14.60
C PRO A 130 15.00 -19.45 16.01
N GLU A 131 14.28 -19.92 17.03
CA GLU A 131 14.74 -19.88 18.42
C GLU A 131 16.16 -20.46 18.49
N ALA A 132 17.17 -19.59 18.48
CA ALA A 132 18.54 -20.01 18.55
C ALA A 132 18.76 -20.50 19.97
N GLU A 133 19.15 -21.76 20.11
CA GLU A 133 19.72 -22.28 21.34
C GLU A 133 20.81 -21.30 21.79
N THR A 134 20.60 -20.71 22.95
CA THR A 134 21.38 -19.63 23.56
C THR A 134 22.89 -19.85 23.39
N SER A 135 23.51 -19.21 22.39
CA SER A 135 24.97 -19.05 22.33
C SER A 135 25.30 -17.73 23.05
N THR A 136 26.19 -17.81 24.04
CA THR A 136 26.41 -16.73 25.02
C THR A 136 27.44 -15.68 24.58
N ASP A 137 27.92 -15.70 23.34
CA ASP A 137 29.09 -14.92 22.93
C ASP A 137 28.96 -14.19 21.58
N GLU A 138 27.74 -13.96 21.07
CA GLU A 138 27.56 -13.23 19.82
C GLU A 138 27.41 -11.72 20.07
N GLU A 139 28.31 -10.93 19.47
CA GLU A 139 28.17 -9.49 19.27
C GLU A 139 26.71 -9.21 18.87
N GLN A 140 26.02 -8.35 19.63
CA GLN A 140 24.61 -8.03 19.38
C GLN A 140 24.45 -7.55 17.94
N GLU A 141 24.04 -8.44 17.05
CA GLU A 141 23.66 -8.05 15.71
C GLU A 141 22.55 -7.01 15.83
N PRO A 142 22.58 -5.94 15.01
CA PRO A 142 21.52 -4.96 15.01
C PRO A 142 20.17 -5.66 14.85
N GLU A 143 19.22 -5.27 15.69
CA GLU A 143 17.85 -5.80 15.66
C GLU A 143 17.32 -5.68 14.22
N ASP A 144 16.89 -6.80 13.63
CA ASP A 144 16.21 -6.75 12.33
C ASP A 144 14.87 -6.06 12.56
N VAL A 145 14.75 -4.83 12.09
CA VAL A 145 13.56 -4.01 12.24
C VAL A 145 12.63 -4.12 11.04
N GLY A 146 12.98 -4.89 10.00
CA GLY A 146 12.27 -4.95 8.72
C GLY A 146 12.63 -3.81 7.77
N PHE A 147 12.04 -3.82 6.57
CA PHE A 147 12.34 -2.86 5.50
C PHE A 147 11.14 -2.60 4.59
N MET A 148 11.11 -1.43 3.95
CA MET A 148 10.12 -1.11 2.92
C MET A 148 10.59 -1.60 1.55
N VAL A 149 9.68 -2.15 0.76
CA VAL A 149 9.89 -2.37 -0.68
C VAL A 149 8.88 -1.55 -1.48
N LEU A 150 9.30 -1.10 -2.66
CA LEU A 150 8.48 -0.35 -3.61
C LEU A 150 8.42 -1.11 -4.93
N HIS A 151 7.23 -1.47 -5.37
CA HIS A 151 7.01 -2.15 -6.65
C HIS A 151 6.26 -1.26 -7.64
N ALA A 152 6.55 -1.44 -8.92
CA ALA A 152 5.81 -0.82 -10.01
C ALA A 152 4.45 -1.52 -10.18
N LEU A 153 3.36 -0.82 -9.91
CA LEU A 153 2.00 -1.34 -10.12
C LEU A 153 1.65 -1.43 -11.61
N LYS A 154 2.25 -0.57 -12.43
CA LYS A 154 2.02 -0.42 -13.87
C LYS A 154 3.38 -0.31 -14.59
N PRO A 155 3.45 -0.50 -15.92
CA PRO A 155 4.63 -0.08 -16.68
C PRO A 155 4.86 1.44 -16.51
N ILE A 156 6.09 1.85 -16.23
CA ILE A 156 6.46 3.26 -16.01
C ILE A 156 7.56 3.64 -17.00
N PRO A 157 7.26 4.49 -18.01
CA PRO A 157 8.27 4.98 -18.93
C PRO A 157 9.34 5.84 -18.24
N ALA A 158 10.53 5.88 -18.82
CA ALA A 158 11.58 6.80 -18.42
C ALA A 158 11.08 8.25 -18.37
N ASN A 159 11.57 9.02 -17.40
CA ASN A 159 11.19 10.40 -17.11
C ASN A 159 9.74 10.59 -16.59
N THR A 160 9.06 9.52 -16.20
CA THR A 160 7.76 9.59 -15.53
C THR A 160 7.94 9.70 -14.02
N GLU A 161 7.15 10.56 -13.37
CA GLU A 161 7.11 10.67 -11.91
C GLU A 161 6.58 9.36 -11.28
N LEU A 162 7.24 8.90 -10.23
CA LEU A 162 6.79 7.78 -9.41
C LEU A 162 5.79 8.32 -8.39
N LEU A 163 4.57 7.81 -8.45
CA LEU A 163 3.44 8.24 -7.61
C LEU A 163 2.93 7.06 -6.81
N THR A 164 2.66 7.30 -5.53
CA THR A 164 1.97 6.38 -4.62
C THR A 164 0.66 7.02 -4.11
N THR A 165 -0.19 6.26 -3.44
CA THR A 165 -1.36 6.82 -2.75
C THR A 165 -1.06 6.96 -1.26
N TYR A 166 -1.48 8.08 -0.65
CA TYR A 166 -1.23 8.36 0.77
C TYR A 166 -2.34 7.82 1.68
N PHE A 167 -3.50 7.52 1.08
CA PHE A 167 -4.69 7.04 1.74
C PHE A 167 -5.53 6.23 0.75
N THR A 168 -6.61 5.61 1.23
CA THR A 168 -7.58 4.93 0.37
C THR A 168 -8.32 5.96 -0.48
N SER A 169 -7.93 6.09 -1.75
CA SER A 169 -8.44 7.13 -2.66
C SER A 169 -9.72 6.74 -3.42
N ARG A 170 -10.41 5.67 -3.02
CA ARG A 170 -11.74 5.26 -3.53
C ARG A 170 -12.86 6.16 -2.99
N LEU A 171 -12.73 7.46 -3.23
CA LEU A 171 -13.63 8.51 -2.78
C LEU A 171 -13.86 9.50 -3.93
N PRO A 172 -14.95 10.28 -3.97
CA PRO A 172 -15.14 11.36 -4.93
C PRO A 172 -14.04 12.44 -4.88
N ARG A 173 -13.80 13.15 -5.99
CA ARG A 173 -12.70 14.13 -6.14
C ARG A 173 -12.68 15.19 -5.05
N SER A 174 -13.85 15.70 -4.67
CA SER A 174 -13.97 16.69 -3.59
C SER A 174 -13.43 16.14 -2.28
N GLN A 175 -13.87 14.96 -1.87
CA GLN A 175 -13.43 14.31 -0.63
C GLN A 175 -11.93 13.99 -0.65
N ARG A 176 -11.40 13.53 -1.79
CA ARG A 176 -9.94 13.30 -1.95
C ARG A 176 -9.14 14.58 -1.75
N ARG A 177 -9.59 15.70 -2.36
CA ARG A 177 -8.92 17.00 -2.24
C ARG A 177 -9.05 17.59 -0.84
N ASP A 178 -10.21 17.47 -0.22
CA ASP A 178 -10.44 17.95 1.15
C ASP A 178 -9.54 17.21 2.15
N TYR A 179 -9.45 15.88 2.03
CA TYR A 179 -8.54 15.07 2.85
C TYR A 179 -7.07 15.49 2.69
N LEU A 180 -6.60 15.63 1.45
CA LEU A 180 -5.22 16.04 1.17
C LEU A 180 -4.94 17.47 1.65
N LEU A 181 -5.91 18.38 1.56
CA LEU A 181 -5.75 19.73 2.07
C LEU A 181 -5.68 19.76 3.61
N GLN A 182 -6.47 18.94 4.29
CA GLN A 182 -6.52 18.88 5.75
C GLN A 182 -5.28 18.19 6.36
N HIS A 183 -4.77 17.13 5.74
CA HIS A 183 -3.70 16.30 6.31
C HIS A 183 -2.32 16.54 5.69
N TYR A 184 -2.28 16.98 4.43
CA TYR A 184 -1.03 17.17 3.67
C TYR A 184 -0.89 18.59 3.09
N HIS A 185 -1.85 19.47 3.35
CA HIS A 185 -1.80 20.90 3.01
C HIS A 185 -1.50 21.21 1.52
N PHE A 186 -1.95 20.35 0.61
CA PHE A 186 -1.88 20.62 -0.84
C PHE A 186 -3.18 20.26 -1.57
N ALA A 187 -3.41 20.95 -2.70
CA ALA A 187 -4.49 20.63 -3.62
C ALA A 187 -3.99 19.66 -4.71
N CYS A 188 -4.58 18.47 -4.78
CA CYS A 188 -4.14 17.46 -5.75
C CYS A 188 -4.47 17.85 -7.20
N ASP A 189 -3.44 17.76 -8.05
CA ASP A 189 -3.43 18.03 -9.48
C ASP A 189 -3.03 16.80 -10.32
N CYS A 190 -3.07 15.59 -9.73
CA CYS A 190 -2.79 14.36 -10.46
C CYS A 190 -3.72 14.19 -11.67
N ALA A 191 -3.35 13.30 -12.60
CA ALA A 191 -4.09 13.10 -13.84
C ALA A 191 -5.61 12.90 -13.63
N LEU A 192 -6.01 12.23 -12.54
CA LEU A 192 -7.42 12.01 -12.20
C LEU A 192 -8.12 13.26 -11.65
N CYS A 193 -7.44 14.03 -10.80
CA CYS A 193 -8.01 15.24 -10.20
C CYS A 193 -8.03 16.44 -11.17
N SER A 194 -7.21 16.39 -12.22
CA SER A 194 -7.09 17.41 -13.26
C SER A 194 -8.00 17.15 -14.47
N LEU A 195 -8.80 16.07 -14.44
CA LEU A 195 -9.79 15.80 -15.48
C LEU A 195 -10.84 16.93 -15.58
N PRO A 196 -11.43 17.14 -16.77
CA PRO A 196 -12.60 17.99 -16.95
C PRO A 196 -13.77 17.54 -16.07
N GLU A 197 -14.64 18.49 -15.67
CA GLU A 197 -15.77 18.22 -14.74
C GLU A 197 -16.70 17.08 -15.18
N ALA A 198 -16.94 16.92 -16.48
CA ALA A 198 -17.76 15.83 -17.00
C ALA A 198 -17.12 14.46 -16.74
N GLU A 199 -15.82 14.31 -17.02
CA GLU A 199 -15.06 13.08 -16.81
C GLU A 199 -14.85 12.79 -15.31
N VAL A 200 -14.69 13.84 -14.49
CA VAL A 200 -14.67 13.70 -13.03
C VAL A 200 -15.98 13.11 -12.52
N LYS A 201 -17.12 13.56 -13.02
CA LYS A 201 -18.42 13.02 -12.58
C LYS A 201 -18.53 11.52 -12.87
N GLU A 202 -18.00 11.08 -14.02
CA GLU A 202 -17.98 9.66 -14.38
C GLU A 202 -16.99 8.86 -13.52
N SER A 203 -15.80 9.42 -13.24
CA SER A 203 -14.82 8.82 -12.33
C SER A 203 -15.35 8.69 -10.90
N ASP A 204 -15.98 9.74 -10.38
CA ASP A 204 -16.56 9.73 -9.04
C ASP A 204 -17.69 8.69 -8.94
N ALA A 205 -18.53 8.55 -9.96
CA ALA A 205 -19.56 7.51 -10.00
C ALA A 205 -18.96 6.09 -10.01
N ARG A 206 -17.86 5.87 -10.74
CA ARG A 206 -17.15 4.57 -10.73
C ARG A 206 -16.49 4.29 -9.38
N MET A 207 -15.89 5.29 -8.74
CA MET A 207 -15.29 5.16 -7.41
C MET A 207 -16.33 4.84 -6.33
N GLU A 208 -17.50 5.48 -6.39
CA GLU A 208 -18.63 5.15 -5.51
C GLU A 208 -19.12 3.71 -5.75
N GLU A 209 -19.31 3.32 -7.01
CA GLU A 209 -19.71 1.95 -7.35
C GLU A 209 -18.70 0.90 -6.88
N ILE A 210 -17.40 1.17 -7.02
CA ILE A 210 -16.31 0.34 -6.50
C ILE A 210 -16.46 0.12 -4.99
N GLU A 211 -16.68 1.19 -4.21
CA GLU A 211 -16.79 1.07 -2.75
C GLU A 211 -18.09 0.34 -2.34
N GLU A 212 -19.20 0.55 -3.06
CA GLU A 212 -20.44 -0.19 -2.82
C GLU A 212 -20.31 -1.69 -3.15
N LEU A 213 -19.60 -2.04 -4.23
CA LEU A 213 -19.31 -3.43 -4.57
C LEU A 213 -18.42 -4.08 -3.51
N ARG A 214 -17.42 -3.36 -2.99
CA ARG A 214 -16.57 -3.83 -1.89
C ARG A 214 -17.37 -4.11 -0.62
N LYS A 215 -18.26 -3.18 -0.23
CA LYS A 215 -19.16 -3.39 0.92
C LYS A 215 -20.08 -4.58 0.71
N LYS A 216 -20.66 -4.71 -0.49
CA LYS A 216 -21.53 -5.84 -0.85
C LYS A 216 -20.78 -7.17 -0.78
N LEU A 217 -19.53 -7.23 -1.23
CA LEU A 217 -18.70 -8.44 -1.11
C LEU A 217 -18.52 -8.85 0.36
N GLY A 218 -18.36 -7.88 1.27
CA GLY A 218 -18.27 -8.13 2.71
C GLY A 218 -19.49 -8.85 3.31
N LEU A 219 -20.66 -8.77 2.67
CA LEU A 219 -21.87 -9.49 3.09
C LEU A 219 -21.76 -11.00 2.89
N TRP A 220 -20.80 -11.50 2.11
CA TRP A 220 -20.60 -12.95 1.95
C TRP A 220 -20.19 -13.61 3.28
N ALA A 221 -19.50 -12.87 4.16
CA ALA A 221 -19.15 -13.33 5.49
C ALA A 221 -20.35 -13.42 6.45
N THR A 222 -21.51 -12.83 6.09
CA THR A 222 -22.74 -12.88 6.88
C THR A 222 -23.52 -14.17 6.58
N GLU A 223 -23.76 -14.98 7.60
CA GLU A 223 -24.61 -16.17 7.48
C GLU A 223 -26.09 -15.81 7.63
N GLY A 224 -26.95 -16.37 6.78
CA GLY A 224 -28.40 -16.21 6.87
C GLY A 224 -28.94 -14.92 6.22
N GLU A 225 -29.94 -14.30 6.84
CA GLU A 225 -30.65 -13.15 6.28
C GLU A 225 -29.72 -11.94 6.10
N GLY A 226 -29.67 -11.40 4.89
CA GLY A 226 -28.82 -10.26 4.53
C GLY A 226 -27.43 -10.63 4.01
N GLY A 227 -27.05 -11.92 4.05
CA GLY A 227 -25.84 -12.42 3.38
C GLY A 227 -26.02 -12.62 1.87
N ILE A 228 -24.90 -12.82 1.17
CA ILE A 228 -24.89 -13.22 -0.25
C ILE A 228 -24.25 -14.60 -0.43
N GLU A 229 -24.71 -15.36 -1.41
CA GLU A 229 -24.17 -16.67 -1.78
C GLU A 229 -22.86 -16.57 -2.58
N GLY A 230 -22.14 -17.68 -2.72
CA GLY A 230 -20.83 -17.71 -3.38
C GLY A 230 -20.85 -17.28 -4.85
N ASP A 231 -21.85 -17.70 -5.63
CA ASP A 231 -21.99 -17.29 -7.03
C ASP A 231 -22.31 -15.80 -7.18
N GLU A 232 -23.08 -15.23 -6.23
CA GLU A 232 -23.32 -13.79 -6.17
C GLU A 232 -22.04 -13.03 -5.80
N ALA A 233 -21.27 -13.51 -4.82
CA ALA A 233 -19.99 -12.93 -4.45
C ALA A 233 -19.01 -12.89 -5.64
N ILE A 234 -18.90 -13.98 -6.42
CA ILE A 234 -18.09 -14.01 -7.64
C ILE A 234 -18.62 -13.06 -8.72
N ARG A 235 -19.94 -12.90 -8.89
CA ARG A 235 -20.50 -11.89 -9.81
C ARG A 235 -20.16 -10.47 -9.36
N VAL A 236 -20.22 -10.19 -8.06
CA VAL A 236 -19.82 -8.90 -7.47
C VAL A 236 -18.34 -8.63 -7.73
N ILE A 237 -17.46 -9.62 -7.55
CA ILE A 237 -16.02 -9.50 -7.82
C ILE A 237 -15.75 -9.22 -9.30
N ASN A 238 -16.36 -9.98 -10.23
CA ASN A 238 -16.18 -9.72 -11.66
C ASN A 238 -16.63 -8.30 -12.05
N LYS A 239 -17.74 -7.82 -11.49
CA LYS A 239 -18.21 -6.44 -11.71
C LYS A 239 -17.25 -5.43 -11.09
N TYR A 240 -16.76 -5.67 -9.88
CA TYR A 240 -15.80 -4.80 -9.20
C TYR A 240 -14.51 -4.68 -10.02
N TRP A 241 -14.01 -5.78 -10.58
CA TRP A 241 -12.86 -5.79 -11.48
C TRP A 241 -13.12 -4.95 -12.73
N ALA A 242 -14.29 -5.11 -13.38
CA ALA A 242 -14.65 -4.35 -14.58
C ALA A 242 -14.70 -2.84 -14.35
N VAL A 243 -15.32 -2.40 -13.25
CA VAL A 243 -15.40 -0.97 -12.92
C VAL A 243 -14.02 -0.43 -12.56
N SER A 244 -13.19 -1.21 -11.86
CA SER A 244 -11.81 -0.84 -11.53
C SER A 244 -10.92 -0.73 -12.77
N GLU A 245 -11.07 -1.62 -13.75
CA GLU A 245 -10.38 -1.54 -15.04
C GLU A 245 -10.77 -0.26 -15.81
N ALA A 246 -12.08 0.05 -15.88
CA ALA A 246 -12.57 1.27 -16.52
C ALA A 246 -12.06 2.56 -15.84
N GLU A 247 -11.80 2.49 -14.53
CA GLU A 247 -11.22 3.60 -13.75
C GLU A 247 -9.69 3.62 -13.78
N ALA A 248 -9.05 2.67 -14.48
CA ALA A 248 -7.62 2.42 -14.43
C ALA A 248 -7.08 2.25 -12.99
N TYR A 249 -7.93 1.81 -12.07
CA TYR A 249 -7.59 1.49 -10.68
C TYR A 249 -7.02 0.08 -10.61
N TRP A 250 -5.69 -0.03 -10.51
CA TRP A 250 -4.98 -1.31 -10.60
C TRP A 250 -4.60 -1.90 -9.25
N SER A 251 -4.83 -1.16 -8.17
CA SER A 251 -4.48 -1.58 -6.81
C SER A 251 -5.52 -2.51 -6.22
N GLU A 252 -5.05 -3.39 -5.34
CA GLU A 252 -5.84 -4.38 -4.60
C GLU A 252 -6.39 -5.53 -5.47
N ARG A 253 -5.86 -5.71 -6.68
CA ARG A 253 -6.25 -6.82 -7.57
C ARG A 253 -5.81 -8.16 -7.02
N GLY A 254 -4.66 -8.20 -6.34
CA GLY A 254 -4.20 -9.40 -5.64
C GLY A 254 -5.20 -9.83 -4.57
N GLN A 255 -5.65 -8.87 -3.74
CA GLN A 255 -6.66 -9.11 -2.72
C GLN A 255 -8.00 -9.51 -3.32
N MET A 256 -8.47 -8.81 -4.36
CA MET A 256 -9.75 -9.10 -5.00
C MET A 256 -9.80 -10.53 -5.57
N ALA A 257 -8.73 -10.97 -6.23
CA ALA A 257 -8.62 -12.35 -6.73
C ALA A 257 -8.46 -13.37 -5.58
N SER A 258 -7.76 -13.01 -4.50
CA SER A 258 -7.63 -13.86 -3.31
C SER A 258 -8.98 -14.07 -2.62
N ASP A 259 -9.81 -13.03 -2.52
CA ASP A 259 -11.17 -13.12 -1.96
C ASP A 259 -12.04 -14.06 -2.81
N ALA A 260 -11.92 -13.99 -4.14
CA ALA A 260 -12.60 -14.91 -5.05
C ALA A 260 -12.13 -16.37 -4.88
N ALA A 261 -10.82 -16.58 -4.72
CA ALA A 261 -10.25 -17.90 -4.45
C ALA A 261 -10.77 -18.46 -3.11
N HIS A 262 -10.88 -17.61 -2.10
CA HIS A 262 -11.43 -17.97 -0.79
C HIS A 262 -12.91 -18.38 -0.89
N VAL A 263 -13.73 -17.62 -1.62
CA VAL A 263 -15.14 -17.96 -1.90
C VAL A 263 -15.23 -19.30 -2.64
N ALA A 264 -14.45 -19.49 -3.71
CA ALA A 264 -14.45 -20.72 -4.49
C ALA A 264 -14.04 -21.94 -3.66
N ALA A 265 -13.00 -21.80 -2.83
CA ALA A 265 -12.55 -22.87 -1.95
C ALA A 265 -13.63 -23.24 -0.92
N ALA A 266 -14.28 -22.24 -0.31
CA ALA A 266 -15.38 -22.46 0.62
C ALA A 266 -16.49 -23.35 0.05
N HIS A 267 -16.78 -23.20 -1.25
CA HIS A 267 -17.79 -23.97 -1.97
C HIS A 267 -17.23 -25.21 -2.70
N SER A 268 -15.99 -25.62 -2.41
CA SER A 268 -15.29 -26.77 -3.03
C SER A 268 -15.21 -26.71 -4.57
N ASP A 269 -15.27 -25.51 -5.16
CA ASP A 269 -15.10 -25.32 -6.60
C ASP A 269 -13.61 -25.33 -6.94
N ARG A 270 -13.10 -26.51 -7.29
CA ARG A 270 -11.67 -26.73 -7.58
C ARG A 270 -11.17 -25.87 -8.73
N LEU A 271 -11.94 -25.80 -9.81
CA LEU A 271 -11.53 -25.07 -11.03
C LEU A 271 -11.50 -23.57 -10.78
N ALA A 272 -12.51 -23.03 -10.10
CA ALA A 272 -12.54 -21.62 -9.74
C ALA A 272 -11.42 -21.29 -8.73
N THR A 273 -11.19 -22.12 -7.71
CA THR A 273 -10.12 -21.91 -6.73
C THR A 273 -8.76 -21.83 -7.43
N THR A 274 -8.43 -22.79 -8.31
CA THR A 274 -7.17 -22.79 -9.06
C THR A 274 -7.01 -21.53 -9.90
N ALA A 275 -8.04 -21.12 -10.64
CA ALA A 275 -7.98 -19.98 -11.53
C ALA A 275 -7.83 -18.64 -10.78
N TRP A 276 -8.64 -18.43 -9.73
CA TRP A 276 -8.59 -17.22 -8.92
C TRP A 276 -7.30 -17.13 -8.09
N ALA A 277 -6.84 -18.23 -7.50
CA ALA A 277 -5.58 -18.25 -6.75
C ALA A 277 -4.37 -17.99 -7.67
N GLY A 278 -4.37 -18.54 -8.89
CA GLY A 278 -3.34 -18.23 -9.89
C GLY A 278 -3.31 -16.74 -10.25
N LEU A 279 -4.48 -16.15 -10.49
CA LEU A 279 -4.61 -14.72 -10.76
C LEU A 279 -4.15 -13.86 -9.56
N ALA A 280 -4.51 -14.26 -8.34
CA ALA A 280 -4.10 -13.58 -7.11
C ALA A 280 -2.58 -13.62 -6.92
N SER A 281 -1.96 -14.77 -7.18
CA SER A 281 -0.50 -14.93 -7.11
C SER A 281 0.23 -13.95 -8.03
N ILE A 282 -0.26 -13.80 -9.27
CA ILE A 282 0.31 -12.87 -10.25
C ILE A 282 0.17 -11.42 -9.78
N TRP A 283 -1.03 -10.99 -9.38
CA TRP A 283 -1.26 -9.61 -8.98
C TRP A 283 -0.59 -9.25 -7.65
N TYR A 284 -0.56 -10.15 -6.67
CA TYR A 284 0.30 -9.96 -5.49
C TYR A 284 1.78 -9.91 -5.88
N GLY A 285 2.20 -10.66 -6.89
CA GLY A 285 3.54 -10.53 -7.46
C GLY A 285 3.85 -9.11 -7.95
N TYR A 286 2.87 -8.43 -8.56
CA TYR A 286 3.02 -7.04 -8.99
C TYR A 286 2.95 -6.01 -7.86
N GLU A 287 2.03 -6.22 -6.91
CA GLU A 287 1.74 -5.27 -5.83
C GLU A 287 2.72 -5.39 -4.66
N LEU A 288 3.06 -6.61 -4.29
CA LEU A 288 3.81 -6.94 -3.09
C LEU A 288 5.16 -7.60 -3.38
N GLY A 289 5.41 -8.03 -4.62
CA GLY A 289 6.57 -8.85 -4.99
C GLY A 289 6.24 -10.35 -4.97
N ALA A 290 6.78 -11.09 -5.94
CA ALA A 290 6.54 -12.54 -6.07
C ALA A 290 7.11 -13.37 -4.90
N ASP A 291 8.05 -12.80 -4.16
CA ASP A 291 8.63 -13.35 -2.93
C ASP A 291 7.72 -13.13 -1.70
N SER A 292 6.62 -12.39 -1.82
CA SER A 292 5.69 -12.14 -0.72
C SER A 292 4.91 -13.37 -0.28
N ASP A 293 4.63 -13.49 1.02
CA ASP A 293 3.80 -14.58 1.55
C ASP A 293 2.44 -14.69 0.85
N PRO A 294 1.69 -13.58 0.57
CA PRO A 294 0.42 -13.68 -0.16
C PRO A 294 0.60 -14.24 -1.58
N ALA A 295 1.64 -13.81 -2.32
CA ALA A 295 1.90 -14.30 -3.67
C ALA A 295 2.25 -15.80 -3.68
N GLN A 296 3.10 -16.24 -2.74
CA GLN A 296 3.50 -17.64 -2.60
C GLN A 296 2.34 -18.52 -2.13
N ALA A 297 1.56 -18.07 -1.15
CA ALA A 297 0.40 -18.81 -0.63
C ALA A 297 -0.66 -19.01 -1.72
N MET A 298 -0.98 -17.98 -2.49
CA MET A 298 -1.91 -18.09 -3.61
C MET A 298 -1.35 -18.98 -4.74
N GLY A 299 -0.04 -18.93 -5.00
CA GLY A 299 0.62 -19.86 -5.91
C GLY A 299 0.48 -21.32 -5.46
N TYR A 300 0.62 -21.58 -4.16
CA TYR A 300 0.40 -22.90 -3.58
C TYR A 300 -1.06 -23.36 -3.71
N PHE A 301 -2.04 -22.50 -3.39
CA PHE A 301 -3.46 -22.86 -3.52
C PHE A 301 -3.92 -22.99 -4.98
N ALA A 302 -3.25 -22.34 -5.92
CA ALA A 302 -3.49 -22.58 -7.34
C ALA A 302 -3.15 -24.03 -7.72
N TYR A 303 -2.03 -24.55 -7.19
CA TYR A 303 -1.57 -25.93 -7.42
C TYR A 303 -2.33 -26.97 -6.56
N ASN A 304 -2.64 -26.64 -5.31
CA ASN A 304 -3.31 -27.50 -4.33
C ASN A 304 -4.56 -26.81 -3.74
N PRO A 305 -5.64 -26.67 -4.51
CA PRO A 305 -6.85 -25.95 -4.09
C PRO A 305 -7.52 -26.58 -2.86
N GLU A 306 -7.50 -27.91 -2.71
CA GLU A 306 -8.04 -28.60 -1.53
C GLU A 306 -7.25 -28.31 -0.23
N GLY A 307 -6.01 -27.81 -0.35
CA GLY A 307 -5.21 -27.38 0.78
C GLY A 307 -5.59 -25.99 1.32
N HIS A 308 -6.51 -25.29 0.66
CA HIS A 308 -6.99 -23.99 1.13
C HIS A 308 -7.79 -24.15 2.43
N PHE A 309 -7.51 -23.32 3.43
CA PHE A 309 -8.08 -23.44 4.77
C PHE A 309 -9.62 -23.34 4.82
N ALA A 310 -10.23 -22.65 3.85
CA ALA A 310 -11.68 -22.57 3.71
C ALA A 310 -12.30 -23.76 2.99
N TRP A 311 -11.54 -24.73 2.47
CA TRP A 311 -12.05 -25.76 1.57
C TRP A 311 -13.25 -26.53 2.16
N GLY A 312 -14.39 -26.49 1.46
CA GLY A 312 -15.59 -27.24 1.85
C GLY A 312 -16.26 -26.79 3.15
N THR A 313 -15.97 -25.56 3.60
CA THR A 313 -16.62 -24.95 4.77
C THR A 313 -18.06 -24.51 4.49
N ARG A 314 -18.46 -24.43 3.22
CA ARG A 314 -19.83 -24.14 2.76
C ARG A 314 -20.35 -25.24 1.83
N LYS A 315 -21.65 -25.19 1.56
CA LYS A 315 -22.31 -26.11 0.64
C LYS A 315 -21.65 -26.04 -0.74
N GLU A 316 -21.42 -27.19 -1.35
CA GLU A 316 -20.85 -27.29 -2.69
C GLU A 316 -21.65 -26.47 -3.72
N LEU A 317 -20.93 -25.66 -4.51
CA LEU A 317 -21.50 -24.79 -5.53
C LEU A 317 -20.43 -24.46 -6.59
N THR A 318 -20.79 -24.51 -7.87
CA THR A 318 -19.96 -23.93 -8.93
C THR A 318 -20.14 -22.41 -8.94
N VAL A 319 -19.18 -21.68 -8.37
CA VAL A 319 -19.29 -20.23 -8.16
C VAL A 319 -18.83 -19.41 -9.37
N GLY A 320 -17.93 -19.99 -10.18
CA GLY A 320 -17.42 -19.38 -11.42
C GLY A 320 -15.98 -18.89 -11.34
N SER A 321 -15.27 -19.02 -12.46
CA SER A 321 -13.88 -18.59 -12.66
C SER A 321 -13.76 -17.10 -13.05
N PRO A 322 -12.55 -16.52 -13.11
CA PRO A 322 -12.35 -15.19 -13.67
C PRO A 322 -12.93 -15.08 -15.07
N SER A 323 -13.55 -13.94 -15.37
CA SER A 323 -14.02 -13.66 -16.74
C SER A 323 -12.85 -13.75 -17.74
N PRO A 324 -13.04 -14.33 -18.95
CA PRO A 324 -11.94 -14.54 -19.90
C PRO A 324 -11.15 -13.27 -20.27
N TRP A 325 -11.80 -12.11 -20.30
CA TRP A 325 -11.15 -10.84 -20.60
C TRP A 325 -10.22 -10.35 -19.49
N ILE A 326 -10.45 -10.75 -18.23
CA ILE A 326 -9.54 -10.45 -17.11
C ILE A 326 -8.21 -11.18 -17.33
N LEU A 327 -8.28 -12.43 -17.78
CA LEU A 327 -7.10 -13.26 -18.05
C LEU A 327 -6.34 -12.81 -19.31
N ALA A 328 -7.04 -12.23 -20.29
CA ALA A 328 -6.43 -11.69 -21.50
C ALA A 328 -5.63 -10.40 -21.28
N GLY A 329 -5.79 -9.75 -20.13
CA GLY A 329 -5.07 -8.53 -19.74
C GLY A 329 -3.79 -8.77 -18.93
N LEU A 330 -3.40 -10.04 -18.71
CA LEU A 330 -2.15 -10.46 -18.07
C LEU A 330 -1.01 -10.54 -19.10
#